data_AF-A0AAE2EIE2-F1
#
_entry.id   AF-A0AAE2EIE2-F1
#
_cell.length_a   1.000
_cell.length_b   1.000
_cell.length_c   1.000
_cell.angle_alpha   90.00
_cell.angle_beta   90.00
_cell.angle_gamma   90.00
#
_symmetry.space_group_name_H-M   'P 1'
#
loop_
_entity.id
_entity.type
_entity.pdbx_description
1 polymer ?
#
loop_
_entity_poly.entity_id
_entity_poly.type
_entity_poly.pdbx_seq_one_letter_code
_entity_poly.pdbx_strand_id
1 'polypeptide(L)'
;MTNQPGNALRTFFNSTVFSFEILSVATLIFLVFLWKLFAVILKKQDNKIFLSSGYTIATLLAFYLPWAFSSIASQTSVYPFLNPLSVFYLSVLKGLANSGQVLNSSNTLIGSLLWKGIPYILTGQLIGGFLGFSLFVGLFFLIKKINQTDLENNINHLKISMIVSFDDKLSLKWYTIKEIAFIMMLMLLLPLIRWQIQHFIKLMIFK
;
A
#
# COMPACT_ATOMS: atom_id res chain seq x y z
N MET A 1 -2.88 -10.69 -19.59
CA MET A 1 -3.57 -9.80 -18.62
C MET A 1 -2.72 -8.55 -18.40
N THR A 2 -3.07 -7.43 -19.02
CA THR A 2 -2.30 -6.17 -19.07
C THR A 2 -2.13 -5.46 -17.72
N ASN A 3 -2.99 -5.75 -16.74
CA ASN A 3 -3.06 -5.02 -15.45
C ASN A 3 -2.37 -5.72 -14.28
N GLN A 4 -1.65 -6.83 -14.53
CA GLN A 4 -0.85 -7.47 -13.49
C GLN A 4 0.43 -6.67 -13.19
N PRO A 5 0.96 -6.73 -11.96
CA PRO A 5 2.11 -5.93 -11.54
C PRO A 5 3.32 -6.03 -12.47
N GLY A 6 3.63 -7.24 -12.96
CA GLY A 6 4.74 -7.45 -13.88
C GLY A 6 4.57 -6.78 -15.25
N ASN A 7 3.33 -6.67 -15.75
CA ASN A 7 3.04 -6.03 -17.03
C ASN A 7 2.97 -4.51 -16.87
N ALA A 8 2.34 -4.03 -15.80
CA ALA A 8 2.33 -2.62 -15.41
C ALA A 8 3.75 -2.02 -15.36
N LEU A 9 4.68 -2.72 -14.73
CA LEU A 9 6.09 -2.30 -14.61
C LEU A 9 6.88 -2.35 -15.93
N ARG A 10 6.41 -3.11 -16.93
CA ARG A 10 7.03 -3.22 -18.27
C ARG A 10 6.50 -2.16 -19.25
N THR A 11 5.34 -1.57 -18.96
CA THR A 11 4.72 -0.53 -19.78
C THR A 11 5.09 0.86 -19.29
N PHE A 12 5.21 1.83 -20.20
CA PHE A 12 5.48 3.23 -19.83
C PHE A 12 4.27 3.91 -19.19
N PHE A 13 3.06 3.48 -19.57
CA PHE A 13 1.83 3.98 -18.98
C PHE A 13 0.72 2.94 -19.11
N ASN A 14 -0.02 2.74 -18.02
CA ASN A 14 -1.25 1.97 -18.00
C ASN A 14 -2.27 2.79 -17.21
N SER A 15 -3.25 3.38 -17.90
CA SER A 15 -4.26 4.27 -17.32
C SER A 15 -5.10 3.57 -16.25
N THR A 16 -5.45 2.31 -16.46
CA THR A 16 -6.22 1.52 -15.49
C THR A 16 -5.43 1.35 -14.20
N VAL A 17 -4.18 0.88 -14.28
CA VAL A 17 -3.32 0.73 -13.10
C VAL A 17 -3.10 2.08 -12.41
N PHE A 18 -2.85 3.14 -13.17
CA PHE A 18 -2.67 4.48 -12.63
C PHE A 18 -3.88 4.97 -11.82
N SER A 19 -5.09 4.86 -12.38
CA SER A 19 -6.33 5.28 -11.70
C SER A 19 -6.60 4.45 -10.43
N PHE A 20 -6.34 3.14 -10.49
CA PHE A 20 -6.54 2.28 -9.33
C PHE A 20 -5.45 2.46 -8.26
N GLU A 21 -4.21 2.83 -8.60
CA GLU A 21 -3.23 3.28 -7.60
C GLU A 21 -3.73 4.52 -6.86
N ILE A 22 -4.21 5.52 -7.60
CA ILE A 22 -4.76 6.75 -7.01
C ILE A 22 -5.89 6.40 -6.04
N LEU A 23 -6.85 5.60 -6.47
CA LEU A 23 -8.00 5.20 -5.65
C LEU A 23 -7.57 4.43 -4.41
N SER A 24 -6.64 3.49 -4.56
CA SER A 24 -6.16 2.64 -3.46
C SER A 24 -5.43 3.45 -2.40
N VAL A 25 -4.49 4.31 -2.81
CA VAL A 25 -3.74 5.15 -1.87
C VAL A 25 -4.63 6.23 -1.26
N ALA A 26 -5.56 6.82 -2.02
CA ALA A 26 -6.52 7.78 -1.48
C ALA A 26 -7.39 7.13 -0.40
N THR A 27 -7.88 5.92 -0.65
CA THR A 27 -8.66 5.13 0.33
C THR A 27 -7.83 4.83 1.58
N LEU A 28 -6.59 4.37 1.41
CA LEU A 28 -5.69 4.07 2.53
C LEU A 28 -5.48 5.29 3.41
N ILE A 29 -5.03 6.39 2.83
CA ILE A 29 -4.69 7.62 3.56
C ILE A 29 -5.93 8.17 4.26
N PHE A 30 -7.06 8.23 3.56
CA PHE A 30 -8.32 8.68 4.14
C PHE A 30 -8.72 7.85 5.36
N LEU A 31 -8.72 6.52 5.25
CA LEU A 31 -9.12 5.62 6.34
C LEU A 31 -8.15 5.66 7.52
N VAL A 32 -6.83 5.76 7.27
CA VAL A 32 -5.82 5.87 8.33
C VAL A 32 -6.02 7.15 9.14
N PHE A 33 -6.22 8.30 8.49
CA PHE A 33 -6.48 9.55 9.19
C PHE A 33 -7.84 9.56 9.89
N LEU A 34 -8.87 8.97 9.28
CA LEU A 34 -10.17 8.80 9.92
C LEU A 34 -10.07 7.94 11.19
N TRP A 35 -9.30 6.85 11.15
CA TRP A 35 -9.06 6.01 12.31
C TRP A 35 -8.28 6.76 13.41
N LYS A 36 -7.28 7.55 13.02
CA LYS A 36 -6.53 8.38 13.96
C LYS A 36 -7.42 9.45 14.61
N LEU A 37 -8.36 10.03 13.88
CA LEU A 37 -9.39 10.91 14.43
C LEU A 37 -10.24 10.17 15.47
N PHE A 38 -10.72 8.95 15.18
CA PHE A 38 -11.44 8.15 16.18
C PHE A 38 -10.59 7.81 17.39
N ALA A 39 -9.30 7.52 17.22
CA ALA A 39 -8.40 7.28 18.33
C ALA A 39 -8.33 8.50 19.27
N VAL A 40 -8.26 9.72 18.72
CA VAL A 40 -8.25 10.96 19.51
C VAL A 40 -9.60 11.18 20.21
N ILE A 41 -10.73 11.05 19.50
CA ILE A 41 -12.07 11.24 20.06
C ILE A 41 -12.34 10.25 21.20
N LEU A 42 -11.95 8.99 21.03
CA LEU A 42 -12.14 7.93 22.02
C LEU A 42 -11.06 7.90 23.10
N LYS A 43 -10.12 8.85 23.10
CA LYS A 43 -8.96 8.90 24.02
C LYS A 43 -8.11 7.61 24.00
N LYS A 44 -8.00 6.96 22.84
CA LYS A 44 -7.24 5.73 22.56
C LYS A 44 -5.97 5.98 21.76
N GLN A 45 -5.49 7.22 21.67
CA GLN A 45 -4.30 7.57 20.89
C GLN A 45 -3.03 6.83 21.33
N ASP A 46 -2.90 6.46 22.61
CA ASP A 46 -1.74 5.73 23.13
C ASP A 46 -1.90 4.20 23.04
N ASN A 47 -3.09 3.71 22.69
CA ASN A 47 -3.36 2.28 22.61
C ASN A 47 -2.83 1.70 21.28
N LYS A 48 -1.64 1.09 21.37
CA LYS A 48 -0.95 0.47 20.23
C LYS A 48 -1.80 -0.58 19.50
N ILE A 49 -2.58 -1.39 20.25
CA ILE A 49 -3.44 -2.42 19.66
C ILE A 49 -4.55 -1.76 18.84
N PHE A 50 -5.16 -0.70 19.37
CA PHE A 50 -6.21 0.06 18.69
C PHE A 50 -5.69 0.75 17.42
N LEU A 51 -4.51 1.36 17.48
CA LEU A 51 -3.91 1.99 16.30
C LEU A 51 -3.51 0.95 15.25
N SER A 52 -2.89 -0.15 15.67
CA SER A 52 -2.44 -1.22 14.78
C SER A 52 -3.62 -1.91 14.10
N SER A 53 -4.72 -2.18 14.81
CA SER A 53 -5.90 -2.82 14.21
C SER A 53 -6.54 -1.93 13.16
N GLY A 54 -6.65 -0.62 13.42
CA GLY A 54 -7.13 0.35 12.45
C GLY A 54 -6.28 0.42 11.20
N TYR A 55 -4.96 0.45 11.35
CA TYR A 55 -4.05 0.44 10.20
C TYR A 55 -4.18 -0.84 9.37
N THR A 56 -4.29 -2.00 10.02
CA THR A 56 -4.53 -3.29 9.35
C THR A 56 -5.85 -3.28 8.58
N ILE A 57 -6.94 -2.83 9.20
CA ILE A 57 -8.27 -2.75 8.57
C ILE A 57 -8.24 -1.77 7.39
N ALA A 58 -7.64 -0.58 7.57
CA ALA A 58 -7.50 0.41 6.50
C ALA A 58 -6.70 -0.14 5.31
N THR A 59 -5.61 -0.86 5.58
CA THR A 59 -4.79 -1.49 4.55
C THR A 59 -5.55 -2.59 3.81
N LEU A 60 -6.29 -3.45 4.53
CA LEU A 60 -7.14 -4.47 3.92
C LEU A 60 -8.21 -3.83 3.02
N LEU A 61 -8.93 -2.83 3.52
CA LEU A 61 -9.96 -2.12 2.73
C LEU A 61 -9.36 -1.41 1.52
N ALA A 62 -8.18 -0.82 1.64
CA ALA A 62 -7.48 -0.18 0.54
C ALA A 62 -6.97 -1.16 -0.53
N PHE A 63 -6.80 -2.45 -0.21
CA PHE A 63 -6.56 -3.50 -1.20
C PHE A 63 -7.87 -3.99 -1.83
N TYR A 64 -8.86 -4.31 -1.00
CA TYR A 64 -10.07 -5.00 -1.46
C TYR A 64 -11.08 -4.09 -2.15
N LEU A 65 -11.28 -2.85 -1.69
CA LEU A 65 -12.24 -1.93 -2.31
C LEU A 65 -11.84 -1.59 -3.75
N PRO A 66 -10.60 -1.17 -4.04
CA PRO A 66 -10.19 -0.87 -5.42
C PRO A 66 -10.16 -2.13 -6.29
N TRP A 67 -9.77 -3.28 -5.73
CA TRP A 67 -9.85 -4.55 -6.44
C TRP A 67 -11.30 -4.90 -6.81
N ALA A 68 -12.24 -4.80 -5.88
CA ALA A 68 -13.67 -5.04 -6.10
C ALA A 68 -14.29 -4.04 -7.08
N PHE A 69 -13.91 -2.76 -7.00
CA PHE A 69 -14.34 -1.77 -7.99
C PHE A 69 -13.71 -2.04 -9.36
N SER A 70 -12.47 -2.53 -9.42
CA SER A 70 -11.81 -2.87 -10.69
C SER A 70 -12.46 -4.06 -11.40
N SER A 71 -12.88 -5.08 -10.64
CA SER A 71 -13.55 -6.25 -11.21
C SER A 71 -14.91 -5.90 -11.80
N ILE A 72 -15.62 -4.92 -11.23
CA ILE A 72 -16.90 -4.43 -11.74
C ILE A 72 -16.70 -3.43 -12.88
N ALA A 73 -15.88 -2.40 -12.67
CA ALA A 73 -15.79 -1.25 -13.57
C ALA A 73 -14.88 -1.47 -14.79
N SER A 74 -13.84 -2.31 -14.67
CA SER A 74 -12.81 -2.45 -15.72
C SER A 74 -12.74 -3.85 -16.35
N GLN A 75 -13.68 -4.74 -15.98
CA GLN A 75 -13.78 -6.15 -16.43
C GLN A 75 -12.48 -6.96 -16.30
N THR A 76 -11.47 -6.41 -15.62
CA THR A 76 -10.15 -6.98 -15.43
C THR A 76 -9.66 -6.59 -14.05
N SER A 77 -9.26 -7.58 -13.25
CA SER A 77 -8.77 -7.29 -11.89
C SER A 77 -7.46 -6.53 -11.93
N VAL A 78 -7.39 -5.44 -11.18
CA VAL A 78 -6.18 -4.66 -10.96
C VAL A 78 -5.62 -4.97 -9.58
N TYR A 79 -4.31 -5.17 -9.50
CA TYR A 79 -3.60 -5.43 -8.25
C TYR A 79 -2.74 -4.21 -7.92
N PRO A 80 -3.21 -3.31 -7.05
CA PRO A 80 -2.48 -2.12 -6.70
C PRO A 80 -1.22 -2.44 -5.88
N PHE A 81 -0.20 -1.63 -6.07
CA PHE A 81 1.07 -1.62 -5.35
C PHE A 81 0.92 -0.93 -3.99
N LEU A 82 0.07 0.11 -3.87
CA LEU A 82 -0.29 0.82 -2.63
C LEU A 82 0.80 1.62 -1.93
N ASN A 83 2.08 1.25 -2.03
CA ASN A 83 3.18 2.00 -1.44
C ASN A 83 4.42 1.99 -2.35
N PRO A 84 5.34 2.96 -2.22
CA PRO A 84 6.52 3.03 -3.07
C PRO A 84 7.46 1.82 -2.95
N LEU A 85 7.60 1.26 -1.74
CA LEU A 85 8.52 0.15 -1.49
C LEU A 85 8.08 -1.13 -2.21
N SER A 86 6.77 -1.38 -2.31
CA SER A 86 6.23 -2.50 -3.06
C SER A 86 6.44 -2.35 -4.57
N VAL A 87 6.44 -1.12 -5.10
CA VAL A 87 6.77 -0.82 -6.50
C VAL A 87 8.18 -1.25 -6.81
N PHE A 88 9.16 -0.81 -6.00
CA PHE A 88 10.55 -1.20 -6.17
C PHE A 88 10.75 -2.70 -5.95
N TYR A 89 10.12 -3.26 -4.92
CA TYR A 89 10.20 -4.69 -4.62
C TYR A 89 9.70 -5.56 -5.79
N LEU A 90 8.50 -5.28 -6.28
CA LEU A 90 7.92 -6.02 -7.39
C LEU A 90 8.67 -5.77 -8.70
N SER A 91 9.27 -4.58 -8.87
CA SER A 91 10.17 -4.29 -10.00
C SER A 91 11.41 -5.18 -10.00
N VAL A 92 12.06 -5.34 -8.84
CA VAL A 92 13.19 -6.27 -8.66
C VAL A 92 12.72 -7.70 -8.91
N LEU A 93 11.71 -8.17 -8.16
CA LEU A 93 11.28 -9.57 -8.23
C LEU A 93 10.80 -9.99 -9.61
N LYS A 94 9.94 -9.19 -10.26
CA LYS A 94 9.38 -9.53 -11.57
C LYS A 94 10.38 -9.30 -12.71
N GLY A 95 11.36 -8.42 -12.51
CA GLY A 95 12.48 -8.23 -13.43
C GLY A 95 13.45 -9.41 -13.39
N LEU A 96 13.80 -9.86 -12.18
CA LEU A 96 14.70 -10.99 -11.96
C LEU A 96 14.03 -12.36 -12.17
N ALA A 97 12.71 -12.49 -12.00
CA ALA A 97 12.01 -13.76 -12.22
C ALA A 97 12.19 -14.33 -13.65
N ASN A 98 12.48 -13.48 -14.64
CA ASN A 98 12.79 -13.92 -16.00
C ASN A 98 14.16 -14.62 -16.11
N SER A 99 15.10 -14.34 -15.20
CA SER A 99 16.43 -14.97 -15.24
C SER A 99 16.39 -16.46 -14.88
N GLY A 100 15.35 -16.90 -14.17
CA GLY A 100 15.15 -18.31 -13.81
C GLY A 100 14.36 -19.14 -14.83
N GLN A 101 13.82 -18.52 -15.88
CA GLN A 101 13.04 -19.20 -16.92
C GLN A 101 13.81 -19.41 -18.23
N VAL A 102 14.94 -18.72 -18.43
CA VAL A 102 15.81 -18.89 -19.60
C VAL A 102 16.83 -19.99 -19.28
N LEU A 103 16.41 -21.25 -19.42
CA LEU A 103 17.26 -22.43 -19.23
C LEU A 103 18.26 -22.67 -20.37
N ASN A 104 18.31 -21.82 -21.41
CA ASN A 104 18.99 -22.13 -22.68
C ASN A 104 20.03 -21.12 -23.19
N SER A 105 20.61 -20.25 -22.37
CA SER A 105 21.82 -19.52 -22.81
C SER A 105 22.70 -19.04 -21.66
N SER A 106 23.88 -19.64 -21.58
CA SER A 106 25.16 -19.06 -21.10
C SER A 106 25.08 -18.02 -19.99
N ASN A 107 25.37 -18.42 -18.73
CA ASN A 107 26.05 -17.66 -17.66
C ASN A 107 25.84 -16.14 -17.53
N THR A 108 24.71 -15.61 -17.96
CA THR A 108 24.37 -14.20 -17.82
C THR A 108 23.11 -14.13 -16.99
N LEU A 109 23.19 -13.35 -15.92
CA LEU A 109 22.07 -12.98 -15.10
C LEU A 109 21.18 -12.05 -15.96
N ILE A 110 20.40 -12.61 -16.90
CA ILE A 110 19.54 -11.86 -17.84
C ILE A 110 18.24 -11.46 -17.12
N GLY A 111 18.38 -10.78 -15.97
CA GLY A 111 17.29 -10.18 -15.22
C GLY A 111 17.56 -8.70 -15.07
N SER A 112 16.79 -7.86 -15.75
CA SER A 112 16.87 -6.40 -15.59
C SER A 112 15.72 -5.89 -14.74
N LEU A 113 15.99 -4.92 -13.88
CA LEU A 113 14.96 -4.25 -13.10
C LEU A 113 13.94 -3.55 -14.02
N LEU A 114 12.66 -3.62 -13.67
CA LEU A 114 11.57 -3.08 -14.47
C LEU A 114 11.33 -1.61 -14.14
N TRP A 115 12.04 -0.72 -14.83
CA TRP A 115 11.99 0.73 -14.53
C TRP A 115 10.82 1.47 -15.20
N LYS A 116 10.29 0.96 -16.32
CA LYS A 116 9.38 1.72 -17.20
C LYS A 116 8.09 2.17 -16.50
N GLY A 117 7.50 1.31 -15.67
CA GLY A 117 6.25 1.64 -14.99
C GLY A 117 6.39 2.37 -13.66
N ILE A 118 7.60 2.46 -13.10
CA ILE A 118 7.82 3.08 -11.78
C ILE A 118 7.34 4.54 -11.75
N PRO A 119 7.67 5.42 -12.72
CA PRO A 119 7.32 6.84 -12.63
C PRO A 119 5.82 7.10 -12.54
N TYR A 120 5.01 6.45 -13.39
CA TYR A 120 3.57 6.69 -13.41
C TYR A 120 2.89 6.08 -12.18
N ILE A 121 3.34 4.92 -11.70
CA ILE A 121 2.80 4.27 -10.49
C ILE A 121 3.07 5.17 -9.27
N LEU A 122 4.31 5.62 -9.08
CA LEU A 122 4.66 6.51 -7.97
C LEU A 122 3.93 7.85 -8.03
N THR A 123 3.77 8.41 -9.23
CA THR A 123 3.00 9.65 -9.42
C THR A 123 1.52 9.43 -9.03
N GLY A 124 0.94 8.28 -9.42
CA GLY A 124 -0.42 7.91 -9.01
C GLY A 124 -0.56 7.79 -7.49
N GLN A 125 0.42 7.19 -6.82
CA GLN A 125 0.44 7.10 -5.35
C GLN A 125 0.54 8.48 -4.69
N LEU A 126 1.37 9.38 -5.22
CA LEU A 126 1.46 10.76 -4.71
C LEU A 126 0.12 11.50 -4.86
N ILE A 127 -0.50 11.45 -6.05
CA ILE A 127 -1.81 12.06 -6.29
C ILE A 127 -2.87 11.46 -5.37
N GLY A 128 -2.90 10.13 -5.25
CA GLY A 128 -3.80 9.43 -4.33
C GLY A 128 -3.61 9.88 -2.88
N GLY A 129 -2.36 10.04 -2.44
CA GLY A 129 -2.06 10.53 -1.10
C GLY A 129 -2.61 11.94 -0.83
N PHE A 130 -2.41 12.87 -1.77
CA PHE A 130 -2.96 14.22 -1.68
C PHE A 130 -4.49 14.22 -1.68
N LEU A 131 -5.13 13.43 -2.54
CA LEU A 131 -6.58 13.32 -2.61
C LEU A 131 -7.18 12.73 -1.33
N GLY A 132 -6.62 11.63 -0.82
CA GLY A 132 -7.06 11.01 0.43
C GLY A 132 -6.95 11.93 1.63
N PHE A 133 -5.84 12.67 1.74
CA PHE A 133 -5.66 13.65 2.80
C PHE A 133 -6.63 14.84 2.65
N SER A 134 -6.84 15.34 1.43
CA SER A 134 -7.78 16.44 1.18
C SER A 134 -9.22 16.06 1.54
N LEU A 135 -9.64 14.84 1.20
CA LEU A 135 -10.95 14.29 1.59
C LEU A 135 -11.10 14.21 3.11
N PHE A 136 -10.06 13.75 3.80
CA PHE A 136 -10.05 13.71 5.26
C PHE A 136 -10.18 15.12 5.86
N VAL A 137 -9.43 16.10 5.36
CA VAL A 137 -9.50 17.50 5.82
C VAL A 137 -10.91 18.06 5.63
N GLY A 138 -11.52 17.84 4.47
CA GLY A 138 -12.90 18.26 4.20
C GLY A 138 -13.89 17.65 5.19
N LEU A 139 -13.81 16.34 5.41
CA LEU A 139 -14.66 15.63 6.36
C LEU A 139 -14.42 16.08 7.82
N PHE A 140 -13.17 16.35 8.20
CA PHE A 140 -12.83 16.88 9.53
C PHE A 140 -13.51 18.23 9.78
N PHE A 141 -13.48 19.14 8.81
CA PHE A 141 -14.18 20.43 8.91
C PHE A 141 -15.69 20.28 8.96
N LEU A 142 -16.27 19.34 8.21
CA LEU A 142 -17.70 19.04 8.28
C LEU A 142 -18.13 18.54 9.66
N ILE A 143 -17.39 17.57 10.23
CA ILE A 143 -17.62 17.07 11.60
C ILE A 143 -17.55 18.22 12.60
N LYS A 144 -16.52 19.06 12.48
CA LYS A 144 -16.34 20.22 13.36
C LYS A 144 -17.50 21.20 13.24
N LYS A 145 -17.99 21.47 12.03
CA LYS A 145 -19.13 22.37 11.77
C LYS A 145 -20.44 21.85 12.35
N ILE A 146 -20.71 20.54 12.23
CA ILE A 146 -21.95 19.93 12.71
C ILE A 146 -22.01 19.97 14.25
N ASN A 147 -20.88 19.74 14.92
CA ASN A 147 -20.81 19.66 16.38
C ASN A 147 -20.49 21.00 17.07
N GLN A 148 -20.66 22.15 16.39
CA GLN A 148 -20.34 23.46 16.98
C GLN A 148 -21.24 23.84 18.14
N THR A 149 -22.50 23.40 18.12
CA THR A 149 -23.54 23.74 19.10
C THR A 149 -23.60 22.79 20.29
N ASP A 150 -22.84 21.69 20.25
CA ASP A 150 -22.95 20.61 21.24
C ASP A 150 -21.89 20.83 22.35
N LEU A 151 -22.33 21.37 23.49
CA LEU A 151 -21.45 21.83 24.58
C LEU A 151 -20.71 20.66 25.29
N GLU A 152 -21.31 19.47 25.30
CA GLU A 152 -20.76 18.24 25.91
C GLU A 152 -19.65 17.60 25.06
N ASN A 153 -19.82 17.61 23.74
CA ASN A 153 -18.88 17.03 22.79
C ASN A 153 -17.93 18.10 22.28
N ASN A 154 -17.05 18.59 23.15
CA ASN A 154 -16.15 19.72 22.89
C ASN A 154 -15.07 19.42 21.82
N ILE A 155 -15.41 18.81 20.67
CA ILE A 155 -14.58 18.45 19.52
C ILE A 155 -13.93 19.69 18.89
N ASN A 156 -14.42 20.89 19.22
CA ASN A 156 -13.91 22.17 18.73
C ASN A 156 -12.44 22.45 19.11
N HIS A 157 -11.93 21.88 20.20
CA HIS A 157 -10.52 22.00 20.57
C HIS A 157 -9.57 21.17 19.68
N LEU A 158 -10.11 20.18 18.95
CA LEU A 158 -9.30 19.35 18.07
C LEU A 158 -8.75 20.18 16.90
N LYS A 159 -7.44 20.06 16.70
CA LYS A 159 -6.71 20.64 15.56
C LYS A 159 -6.20 19.51 14.68
N ILE A 160 -6.15 19.75 13.37
CA ILE A 160 -5.55 18.81 12.40
C ILE A 160 -4.12 18.43 12.82
N SER A 161 -3.37 19.38 13.40
CA SER A 161 -2.01 19.13 13.91
C SER A 161 -1.94 18.05 14.99
N MET A 162 -2.96 17.88 15.82
CA MET A 162 -3.02 16.81 16.84
C MET A 162 -3.25 15.42 16.22
N ILE A 163 -3.83 15.39 15.02
CA ILE A 163 -4.09 14.16 14.26
C ILE A 163 -2.91 13.87 13.34
N VAL A 164 -2.20 14.89 12.86
CA VAL A 164 -1.02 14.71 12.00
C VAL A 164 0.26 14.53 12.83
N SER A 165 0.29 14.93 14.11
CA SER A 165 1.48 14.82 14.94
C SER A 165 1.99 13.38 15.01
N PHE A 166 3.26 13.22 14.68
CA PHE A 166 4.02 12.01 14.93
C PHE A 166 4.62 12.16 16.33
N ASP A 167 4.35 11.21 17.21
CA ASP A 167 4.98 11.21 18.54
C ASP A 167 6.47 10.88 18.35
N ASP A 168 7.32 11.89 18.55
CA ASP A 168 8.76 11.91 18.22
C ASP A 168 9.64 10.98 19.09
N LYS A 169 9.09 9.91 19.65
CA LYS A 169 9.87 8.99 20.50
C LYS A 169 10.84 8.11 19.69
N LEU A 170 10.68 8.04 18.37
CA LEU A 170 11.57 7.34 17.44
C LEU A 170 11.66 8.17 16.15
N SER A 171 12.84 8.72 15.87
CA SER A 171 13.06 9.53 14.66
C SER A 171 12.58 8.77 13.41
N LEU A 172 11.92 9.45 12.49
CA LEU A 172 11.40 8.90 11.23
C LEU A 172 12.40 7.98 10.50
N LYS A 173 13.71 8.30 10.61
CA LYS A 173 14.84 7.48 10.13
C LYS A 173 14.84 6.04 10.68
N TRP A 174 14.61 5.85 11.98
CA TRP A 174 14.62 4.53 12.61
C TRP A 174 13.44 3.66 12.17
N TYR A 175 12.28 4.27 11.93
CA TYR A 175 11.15 3.57 11.33
C TYR A 175 11.46 3.14 9.91
N THR A 176 11.99 4.04 9.08
CA THR A 176 12.38 3.69 7.70
C THR A 176 13.42 2.58 7.65
N ILE A 177 14.44 2.61 8.52
CA ILE A 177 15.46 1.55 8.60
C ILE A 177 14.83 0.22 9.01
N LYS A 178 13.95 0.22 10.03
CA LYS A 178 13.24 -1.00 10.45
C LYS A 178 12.36 -1.55 9.33
N GLU A 179 11.65 -0.69 8.61
CA GLU A 179 10.80 -1.10 7.49
C GLU A 179 11.63 -1.69 6.35
N ILE A 180 12.73 -1.04 5.96
CA ILE A 180 13.65 -1.55 4.93
C ILE A 180 14.21 -2.91 5.36
N ALA A 181 14.66 -3.05 6.61
CA ALA A 181 15.19 -4.31 7.13
C ALA A 181 14.13 -5.42 7.12
N PHE A 182 12.91 -5.12 7.56
CA PHE A 182 11.80 -6.07 7.56
C PHE A 182 11.40 -6.48 6.14
N ILE A 183 11.33 -5.52 5.23
CA ILE A 183 11.03 -5.77 3.81
C ILE A 183 12.13 -6.62 3.19
N MET A 184 13.42 -6.30 3.39
CA MET A 184 14.54 -7.11 2.92
C MET A 184 14.48 -8.55 3.47
N MET A 185 14.17 -8.72 4.76
CA MET A 185 14.00 -10.04 5.36
C MET A 185 12.86 -10.81 4.69
N LEU A 186 11.73 -10.14 4.41
CA LEU A 186 10.60 -10.70 3.69
C LEU A 186 10.95 -11.02 2.21
N MET A 187 11.80 -10.19 1.57
CA MET A 187 12.33 -10.45 0.23
C MET A 187 13.17 -11.73 0.18
N LEU A 188 13.91 -12.04 1.24
CA LEU A 188 14.71 -13.27 1.34
C LEU A 188 13.85 -14.50 1.65
N LEU A 189 12.78 -14.34 2.44
CA LEU A 189 11.91 -15.45 2.86
C LEU A 189 10.92 -15.90 1.76
N LEU A 190 10.39 -14.98 0.96
CA LEU A 190 9.37 -15.32 -0.06
C LEU A 190 9.84 -16.32 -1.15
N PRO A 191 11.08 -16.23 -1.67
CA PRO A 191 11.63 -17.25 -2.57
C PRO A 191 11.72 -18.64 -1.92
N LEU A 192 12.08 -18.70 -0.63
CA LEU A 192 12.20 -19.96 0.12
C LEU A 192 10.84 -20.63 0.31
N ILE A 193 9.81 -19.86 0.64
CA ILE A 193 8.43 -20.35 0.76
C ILE A 193 7.93 -20.88 -0.60
N ARG A 194 8.18 -20.13 -1.68
CA ARG A 194 7.79 -20.55 -3.04
C ARG A 194 8.50 -21.84 -3.47
N TRP A 195 9.78 -21.99 -3.15
CA TRP A 195 10.56 -23.19 -3.43
C TRP A 195 10.04 -24.40 -2.66
N GLN A 196 9.74 -24.26 -1.36
CA GLN A 196 9.16 -25.33 -0.56
C GLN A 196 7.79 -25.78 -1.09
N ILE A 197 6.92 -24.85 -1.47
CA ILE A 197 5.59 -25.16 -2.03
C ILE A 197 5.72 -25.88 -3.38
N GLN A 198 6.59 -25.41 -4.28
CA GLN A 198 6.81 -26.09 -5.57
C GLN A 198 7.40 -27.49 -5.40
N HIS A 199 8.31 -27.67 -4.44
CA HIS A 199 8.90 -28.98 -4.15
C HIS A 199 7.87 -29.95 -3.57
N PHE A 200 6.99 -29.47 -2.68
CA PHE A 200 5.91 -30.26 -2.10
C PHE A 200 4.88 -30.69 -3.15
N ILE A 201 4.48 -29.80 -4.06
CA ILE A 201 3.59 -30.12 -5.18
C ILE A 201 4.24 -31.16 -6.11
N LYS A 202 5.53 -31.03 -6.42
CA LYS A 202 6.25 -32.02 -7.23
C LYS A 202 6.29 -33.41 -6.58
N LEU A 203 6.48 -33.48 -5.26
CA LEU A 203 6.46 -34.73 -4.51
C LEU A 203 5.09 -35.40 -4.47
N MET A 204 4.01 -34.61 -4.54
CA MET A 204 2.63 -35.12 -4.49
C MET A 204 2.11 -35.58 -5.86
N ILE A 205 2.62 -35.00 -6.97
CA ILE A 205 2.23 -35.37 -8.35
C ILE A 205 3.03 -36.59 -8.87
N PHE A 206 4.23 -36.86 -8.35
CA PHE A 206 5.09 -37.99 -8.76
C PHE A 206 4.98 -39.22 -7.82
N LYS A 207 3.87 -39.36 -7.10
CA LYS A 207 3.47 -40.57 -6.37
C LYS A 207 2.22 -41.14 -7.00
#